data_AF-A0A645C2B8-F1
#
_entry.id   AF-A0A645C2B8-F1
#
_cell.length_a   1.000
_cell.length_b   1.000
_cell.length_c   1.000
_cell.angle_alpha   90.00
_cell.angle_beta   90.00
_cell.angle_gamma   90.00
#
_symmetry.space_group_name_H-M   'P 1'
#
loop_
_entity.id
_entity.type
_entity.pdbx_description
1 polymer ?
#
loop_
_entity_poly.entity_id
_entity_poly.type
_entity_poly.pdbx_seq_one_letter_code
_entity_poly.pdbx_strand_id
1 'polypeptide(L)'
;MKKCNFNAIETSDVAVIDENKCIGCAGCIAVCPQGAIENTWGGSHFFEKLSEYAYGAAKDKDIIYITFVHNITKECDCAGTAMKPIAANIGILAGKDPVALDTACLDLIQKNSGQKLFEKGRNSLSHAEKIGLGTTNYELIEINNI
;
A
#
# COMPACT_ATOMS: atom_id res chain seq x y z
N MET A 1 18.59 19.39 -12.03
CA MET A 1 17.87 18.14 -11.75
C MET A 1 16.42 18.27 -12.24
N LYS A 2 16.10 17.88 -13.49
CA LYS A 2 14.73 17.91 -14.03
C LYS A 2 14.06 16.54 -13.89
N LYS A 3 13.86 16.06 -12.66
CA LYS A 3 13.20 14.77 -12.41
C LYS A 3 11.69 14.89 -12.21
N CYS A 4 11.21 16.07 -11.85
CA CYS A 4 9.78 16.28 -11.65
C CYS A 4 9.06 16.39 -12.99
N ASN A 5 8.19 15.42 -13.28
CA ASN A 5 7.33 15.44 -14.47
C ASN A 5 6.14 16.42 -14.35
N PHE A 6 5.98 17.08 -13.20
CA PHE A 6 4.86 17.95 -12.87
C PHE A 6 5.26 19.42 -12.69
N ASN A 7 6.50 19.77 -13.03
CA ASN A 7 7.05 21.12 -12.84
C ASN A 7 6.83 21.67 -11.41
N ALA A 8 6.88 20.77 -10.42
CA ALA A 8 6.68 21.10 -9.01
C ALA A 8 7.99 21.45 -8.29
N ILE A 9 9.12 21.46 -8.99
CA ILE A 9 10.43 21.77 -8.39
C ILE A 9 11.04 22.95 -9.14
N GLU A 10 11.29 24.02 -8.41
CA GLU A 10 12.08 25.16 -8.87
C GLU A 10 13.47 25.06 -8.24
N THR A 11 14.51 25.27 -9.05
CA THR A 11 15.90 25.26 -8.59
C THR A 11 16.52 26.62 -8.89
N SER A 12 16.67 27.45 -7.84
CA SER A 12 17.50 28.65 -7.85
C SER A 12 18.81 28.33 -7.09
N ASP A 13 19.12 29.05 -6.01
CA ASP A 13 20.21 28.73 -5.09
C ASP A 13 19.87 27.51 -4.22
N VAL A 14 18.58 27.27 -3.96
CA VAL A 14 18.05 26.09 -3.27
C VAL A 14 16.90 25.48 -4.08
N ALA A 15 16.65 24.19 -3.88
CA ALA A 15 15.50 23.52 -4.46
C ALA A 15 14.24 23.81 -3.62
N VAL A 16 13.19 24.29 -4.26
CA VAL A 16 11.88 24.56 -3.62
C VAL A 16 10.82 23.70 -4.29
N ILE A 17 9.99 23.02 -3.49
CA ILE A 17 8.89 22.19 -3.97
C ILE A 17 7.58 22.96 -3.84
N ASP A 18 6.87 23.15 -4.96
CA ASP A 18 5.51 23.68 -5.00
C ASP A 18 4.53 22.57 -4.61
N GLU A 19 4.04 22.63 -3.36
CA GLU A 19 3.13 21.62 -2.80
C GLU A 19 1.82 21.49 -3.60
N ASN A 20 1.36 22.56 -4.26
CA ASN A 20 0.13 22.51 -5.04
C ASN A 20 0.27 21.71 -6.34
N LYS A 21 1.51 21.53 -6.82
CA LYS A 21 1.82 20.73 -8.02
C LYS A 21 2.41 19.37 -7.67
N CYS A 22 2.94 19.19 -6.46
CA CYS A 22 3.59 17.97 -6.04
C CYS A 22 2.56 16.85 -5.82
N ILE A 23 2.58 15.83 -6.66
CA ILE A 23 1.68 14.67 -6.50
C ILE A 23 2.21 13.61 -5.51
N GLY A 24 3.41 13.80 -4.95
CA GLY A 24 3.99 12.83 -4.00
C GLY A 24 4.51 11.53 -4.65
N CYS A 25 4.99 11.58 -5.90
CA CYS A 25 5.56 10.42 -6.60
C CYS A 25 6.95 9.98 -6.11
N ALA A 26 7.53 10.67 -5.11
CA ALA A 26 8.84 10.40 -4.50
C ALA A 26 10.04 10.31 -5.48
N GLY A 27 9.85 10.56 -6.78
CA GLY A 27 10.89 10.42 -7.78
C GLY A 27 12.05 11.38 -7.59
N CYS A 28 11.82 12.56 -7.00
CA CYS A 28 12.86 13.52 -6.65
C CYS A 28 13.70 13.09 -5.44
N ILE A 29 13.07 12.46 -4.44
CA ILE A 29 13.74 11.89 -3.26
C ILE A 29 14.75 10.84 -3.73
N ALA A 30 14.30 9.90 -4.58
CA ALA A 30 15.12 8.77 -5.04
C ALA A 30 16.37 9.17 -5.86
N VAL A 31 16.42 10.37 -6.44
CA VAL A 31 17.53 10.80 -7.31
C VAL A 31 18.36 11.95 -6.74
N CYS A 32 18.01 12.48 -5.56
CA CYS A 32 18.72 13.62 -4.99
C CYS A 32 20.13 13.18 -4.53
N PRO A 33 21.22 13.67 -5.16
CA PRO A 33 22.56 13.19 -4.84
C PRO A 33 23.03 13.67 -3.45
N GLN A 34 22.41 14.71 -2.91
CA GLN A 34 22.73 15.30 -1.62
C GLN A 34 21.84 14.75 -0.49
N GLY A 35 20.82 13.93 -0.81
CA GLY A 35 19.84 13.50 0.19
C GLY A 35 18.99 14.64 0.77
N ALA A 36 18.96 15.81 0.12
CA ALA A 36 18.33 17.03 0.65
C ALA A 36 16.81 17.07 0.54
N ILE A 37 16.18 16.10 -0.14
CA ILE A 37 14.73 16.04 -0.32
C ILE A 37 14.22 14.85 0.48
N GLU A 38 13.34 15.13 1.44
CA GLU A 38 12.77 14.15 2.35
C GLU A 38 11.23 14.22 2.32
N ASN A 39 10.57 13.18 2.83
CA ASN A 39 9.13 13.22 3.05
C ASN A 39 8.83 13.88 4.41
N THR A 40 7.75 14.66 4.47
CA THR A 40 7.36 15.36 5.70
C THR A 40 6.56 14.48 6.67
N TRP A 41 6.25 13.23 6.29
CA TRP A 41 5.38 12.29 7.00
C TRP A 41 3.96 12.78 7.33
N GLY A 42 3.63 14.05 7.03
CA GLY A 42 2.31 14.66 7.20
C GLY A 42 1.44 14.64 5.94
N GLY A 43 1.77 13.79 4.96
CA GLY A 43 1.12 13.77 3.66
C GLY A 43 -0.34 13.33 3.73
N SER A 44 -1.20 14.00 2.95
CA SER A 44 -2.57 13.57 2.68
C SER A 44 -2.62 12.45 1.62
N HIS A 45 -3.76 11.75 1.58
CA HIS A 45 -4.07 10.71 0.60
C HIS A 45 -3.12 9.50 0.62
N PHE A 46 -2.70 9.08 1.82
CA PHE A 46 -1.77 7.96 1.98
C PHE A 46 -2.29 6.65 1.34
N PHE A 47 -3.56 6.32 1.54
CA PHE A 47 -4.16 5.07 1.05
C PHE A 47 -4.33 5.06 -0.48
N GLU A 48 -4.71 6.20 -1.05
CA GLU A 48 -4.80 6.39 -2.50
C GLU A 48 -3.42 6.24 -3.15
N LYS A 49 -2.42 6.95 -2.62
CA LYS A 49 -1.03 6.84 -3.12
C LYS A 49 -0.49 5.41 -2.99
N LEU A 50 -0.75 4.73 -1.88
CA LEU A 50 -0.34 3.33 -1.73
C LEU A 50 -0.89 2.46 -2.87
N SER A 51 -2.16 2.67 -3.22
CA SER A 51 -2.83 1.95 -4.30
C SER A 51 -2.30 2.32 -5.69
N GLU A 52 -2.02 3.59 -5.94
CA GLU A 52 -1.42 4.07 -7.21
C GLU A 52 -0.03 3.48 -7.45
N TYR A 53 0.80 3.37 -6.41
CA TYR A 53 2.13 2.76 -6.51
C TYR A 53 2.02 1.25 -6.74
N ALA A 54 1.12 0.56 -6.04
CA ALA A 54 0.84 -0.85 -6.29
C ALA A 54 0.38 -1.07 -7.73
N TYR A 55 -0.49 -0.21 -8.25
CA TYR A 55 -0.93 -0.22 -9.64
C TYR A 55 0.25 -0.05 -10.61
N GLY A 56 1.09 0.97 -10.42
CA GLY A 56 2.27 1.17 -11.25
C GLY A 56 3.25 0.00 -11.20
N ALA A 57 3.37 -0.67 -10.05
CA ALA A 57 4.21 -1.85 -9.89
C ALA A 57 3.65 -3.09 -10.59
N ALA A 58 2.32 -3.26 -10.63
CA ALA A 58 1.63 -4.42 -11.20
C ALA A 58 1.33 -4.29 -12.70
N LYS A 59 1.20 -3.05 -13.20
CA LYS A 59 0.74 -2.77 -14.56
C LYS A 59 1.54 -3.54 -15.63
N ASP A 60 0.81 -4.18 -16.53
CA ASP A 60 1.31 -4.94 -17.68
C ASP A 60 2.23 -6.14 -17.31
N LYS A 61 2.02 -6.73 -16.12
CA LYS A 61 2.75 -7.92 -15.64
C LYS A 61 1.78 -9.05 -15.27
N ASP A 62 2.18 -10.29 -15.52
CA ASP A 62 1.49 -11.47 -14.97
C ASP A 62 2.11 -11.81 -13.62
N ILE A 63 1.35 -11.61 -12.54
CA ILE A 63 1.82 -11.74 -11.16
C ILE A 63 0.91 -12.72 -10.41
N ILE A 64 1.54 -13.58 -9.61
CA ILE A 64 0.87 -14.35 -8.56
C ILE A 64 1.24 -13.71 -7.23
N TYR A 65 0.23 -13.38 -6.44
CA TYR A 65 0.37 -12.82 -5.11
C TYR A 65 0.16 -13.92 -4.06
N ILE A 66 1.02 -13.94 -3.05
CA ILE A 66 0.95 -14.87 -1.92
C ILE A 66 1.07 -14.05 -0.64
N THR A 67 0.06 -14.13 0.23
CA THR A 67 -0.01 -13.38 1.48
C THR A 67 -0.01 -14.33 2.67
N PHE A 68 0.89 -14.09 3.62
CA PHE A 68 0.95 -14.79 4.90
C PHE A 68 0.19 -13.99 5.95
N VAL A 69 -1.01 -14.43 6.29
CA VAL A 69 -1.85 -13.78 7.28
C VAL A 69 -1.50 -14.31 8.67
N HIS A 70 -0.31 -13.90 9.13
CA HIS A 70 0.35 -14.39 10.34
C HIS A 70 0.95 -13.25 11.15
N ASN A 71 1.14 -13.48 12.46
CA ASN A 71 1.79 -12.55 13.38
C ASN A 71 1.18 -11.13 13.32
N ILE A 72 -0.14 -11.06 13.35
CA ILE A 72 -0.89 -9.82 13.11
C ILE A 72 -0.74 -8.87 14.30
N THR A 73 -0.07 -7.73 14.10
CA THR A 73 0.18 -6.70 15.13
C THR A 73 -0.66 -5.45 14.92
N LYS A 74 -0.68 -4.56 15.92
CA LYS A 74 -1.50 -3.33 15.88
C LYS A 74 -1.01 -2.31 14.86
N GLU A 75 0.30 -2.09 14.80
CA GLU A 75 0.93 -1.13 13.89
C GLU A 75 1.80 -1.86 12.87
N CYS A 76 2.19 -1.14 11.82
CA CYS A 76 3.16 -1.60 10.83
C CYS A 76 4.57 -1.67 11.44
N ASP A 77 5.41 -2.57 10.93
CA ASP A 77 6.82 -2.70 11.31
C ASP A 77 7.63 -1.40 11.13
N CYS A 78 7.12 -0.45 10.33
CA CYS A 78 7.63 0.92 10.27
C CYS A 78 7.71 1.61 11.65
N ALA A 79 6.93 1.17 12.64
CA ALA A 79 7.01 1.66 14.01
C ALA A 79 8.35 1.32 14.71
N GLY A 80 9.14 0.38 14.17
CA GLY A 80 10.46 0.04 14.69
C GLY A 80 10.47 -0.53 16.11
N THR A 81 9.34 -1.05 16.59
CA THR A 81 9.19 -1.57 17.95
C THR A 81 8.57 -2.96 17.93
N ALA A 82 9.03 -3.81 18.84
CA ALA A 82 8.46 -5.15 18.99
C ALA A 82 7.02 -5.05 19.51
N MET A 83 6.09 -5.71 18.82
CA MET A 83 4.67 -5.69 19.12
C MET A 83 4.14 -7.09 19.47
N LYS A 84 3.07 -7.13 20.26
CA LYS A 84 2.36 -8.38 20.55
C LYS A 84 1.28 -8.63 19.47
N PRO A 85 1.06 -9.88 19.07
CA PRO A 85 -0.05 -10.23 18.20
C PRO A 85 -1.40 -9.83 18.79
N ILE A 86 -2.30 -9.31 17.95
CA ILE A 86 -3.66 -8.88 18.32
C ILE A 86 -4.76 -9.74 17.70
N ALA A 87 -4.40 -10.68 16.81
CA ALA A 87 -5.30 -11.65 16.19
C ALA A 87 -4.58 -12.99 15.98
N ALA A 88 -5.35 -14.07 15.85
CA ALA A 88 -4.82 -15.38 15.52
C ALA A 88 -4.38 -15.44 14.05
N ASN A 89 -3.43 -16.33 13.76
CA ASN A 89 -3.02 -16.61 12.39
C ASN A 89 -4.19 -17.22 11.60
N ILE A 90 -4.37 -16.79 10.35
CA ILE A 90 -5.39 -17.35 9.45
C ILE A 90 -4.78 -18.42 8.54
N GLY A 91 -3.59 -18.18 8.00
CA GLY A 91 -2.97 -19.08 7.04
C GLY A 91 -2.28 -18.34 5.90
N ILE A 92 -2.17 -19.02 4.76
CA ILE A 92 -1.59 -18.49 3.53
C ILE A 92 -2.73 -18.37 2.52
N LEU A 93 -2.86 -17.20 1.91
CA LEU A 93 -3.77 -16.98 0.78
C LEU A 93 -2.94 -16.69 -0.46
N ALA A 94 -3.48 -17.06 -1.63
CA ALA A 94 -2.84 -16.77 -2.91
C ALA A 94 -3.90 -16.40 -3.96
N GLY A 95 -3.52 -15.54 -4.91
CA GLY A 95 -4.41 -15.10 -5.98
C GLY A 95 -3.66 -14.32 -7.06
N LYS A 96 -4.34 -14.08 -8.19
CA LYS A 96 -3.81 -13.22 -9.28
C LYS A 96 -4.33 -11.78 -9.23
N ASP A 97 -5.40 -11.53 -8.48
CA ASP A 97 -5.93 -10.18 -8.23
C ASP A 97 -5.49 -9.74 -6.82
N PRO A 98 -4.65 -8.70 -6.70
CA PRO A 98 -4.15 -8.25 -5.40
C PRO A 98 -5.23 -7.59 -4.55
N VAL A 99 -6.21 -6.91 -5.16
CA VAL A 99 -7.29 -6.24 -4.43
C VAL A 99 -8.23 -7.28 -3.84
N ALA A 100 -8.57 -8.31 -4.61
CA ALA A 100 -9.41 -9.42 -4.16
C ALA A 100 -8.73 -10.19 -3.02
N LEU A 101 -7.42 -10.45 -3.16
CA LEU A 101 -6.61 -11.14 -2.14
C LEU A 101 -6.55 -10.37 -0.82
N ASP A 102 -6.23 -9.07 -0.86
CA ASP A 102 -6.17 -8.25 0.35
C ASP A 102 -7.55 -8.06 0.99
N THR A 103 -8.61 -7.98 0.18
CA THR A 103 -10.00 -7.96 0.68
C THR A 103 -10.31 -9.24 1.45
N ALA A 104 -9.99 -10.41 0.88
CA ALA A 104 -10.16 -11.70 1.57
C ALA A 104 -9.36 -11.79 2.87
N CYS A 105 -8.14 -11.27 2.90
CA CYS A 105 -7.31 -11.24 4.11
C CYS A 105 -7.97 -10.42 5.23
N LEU A 106 -8.46 -9.21 4.92
CA LEU A 106 -9.15 -8.36 5.90
C LEU A 106 -10.43 -9.02 6.40
N ASP A 107 -11.24 -9.57 5.50
CA ASP A 107 -12.50 -10.21 5.86
C ASP A 107 -12.28 -11.43 6.77
N LEU A 108 -11.29 -12.27 6.48
CA LEU A 108 -10.96 -13.43 7.30
C LEU A 108 -10.43 -13.03 8.68
N ILE A 109 -9.56 -12.02 8.77
CA ILE A 109 -9.08 -11.51 10.07
C ILE A 109 -10.25 -10.95 10.89
N GLN A 110 -11.11 -10.14 10.29
CA GLN A 110 -12.24 -9.53 11.00
C GLN A 110 -13.26 -10.59 11.44
N LYS A 111 -13.55 -11.57 10.58
CA LYS A 111 -14.42 -12.71 10.91
C LYS A 111 -13.86 -13.55 12.04
N ASN A 112 -12.56 -13.87 12.02
CA ASN A 112 -11.92 -14.69 13.04
C ASN A 112 -11.79 -13.96 14.40
N SER A 113 -11.48 -12.66 14.37
CA SER A 113 -11.30 -11.86 15.59
C SER A 113 -12.61 -11.34 16.19
N GLY A 114 -13.71 -11.32 15.42
CA GLY A 114 -14.97 -10.67 15.79
C GLY A 114 -14.85 -9.14 15.92
N GLN A 115 -13.77 -8.54 15.40
CA GLN A 115 -13.46 -7.12 15.52
C GLN A 115 -13.23 -6.50 14.14
N LYS A 116 -13.51 -5.19 14.01
CA LYS A 116 -13.22 -4.42 12.78
C LYS A 116 -11.74 -4.00 12.71
N LEU A 117 -10.84 -4.97 12.83
CA LEU A 117 -9.41 -4.72 12.73
C LEU A 117 -9.06 -4.19 11.32
N PHE A 118 -8.19 -3.18 11.28
CA PHE A 118 -7.67 -2.57 10.06
C PHE A 118 -8.72 -2.00 9.08
N GLU A 119 -9.89 -1.61 9.59
CA GLU A 119 -11.00 -1.12 8.75
C GLU A 119 -10.60 0.06 7.85
N LYS A 120 -9.73 0.96 8.34
CA LYS A 120 -9.19 2.08 7.54
C LYS A 120 -8.46 1.62 6.28
N GLY A 121 -7.87 0.42 6.28
CA GLY A 121 -7.16 -0.16 5.14
C GLY A 121 -8.07 -0.38 3.92
N ARG A 122 -9.38 -0.55 4.13
CA ARG A 122 -10.37 -0.68 3.05
C ARG A 122 -10.43 0.55 2.14
N ASN A 123 -10.00 1.73 2.62
CA ASN A 123 -9.89 2.93 1.78
C ASN A 123 -8.91 2.73 0.61
N SER A 124 -7.81 2.01 0.84
CA SER A 124 -6.87 1.66 -0.23
C SER A 124 -7.54 0.74 -1.25
N LEU A 125 -8.23 -0.30 -0.78
CA LEU A 125 -8.89 -1.28 -1.65
C LEU A 125 -9.96 -0.65 -2.54
N SER A 126 -10.78 0.26 -1.97
CA SER A 126 -11.79 1.00 -2.73
C SER A 126 -11.16 1.89 -3.80
N HIS A 127 -10.05 2.57 -3.48
CA HIS A 127 -9.33 3.37 -4.47
C HIS A 127 -8.67 2.49 -5.54
N ALA A 128 -8.04 1.39 -5.14
CA ALA A 128 -7.40 0.42 -6.03
C ALA A 128 -8.39 -0.14 -7.07
N GLU A 129 -9.59 -0.53 -6.65
CA GLU A 129 -10.66 -0.96 -7.55
C GLU A 129 -11.07 0.17 -8.51
N LYS A 130 -11.25 1.40 -8.01
CA LYS A 130 -11.61 2.57 -8.84
C LYS A 130 -10.58 2.87 -9.93
N ILE A 131 -9.28 2.68 -9.67
CA ILE A 131 -8.22 2.91 -10.66
C ILE A 131 -7.93 1.68 -11.54
N GLY A 132 -8.65 0.58 -11.32
CA GLY A 132 -8.56 -0.64 -12.13
C GLY A 132 -7.36 -1.53 -11.79
N LEU A 133 -6.87 -1.52 -10.54
CA LEU A 133 -5.84 -2.47 -10.08
C LEU A 133 -6.39 -3.90 -9.92
N GLY A 134 -7.67 -4.02 -9.60
CA GLY A 134 -8.34 -5.29 -9.34
C GLY A 134 -9.77 -5.05 -8.88
N THR A 135 -10.38 -6.04 -8.25
CA THR A 135 -11.73 -5.93 -7.67
C THR A 135 -11.77 -6.33 -6.21
N THR A 136 -12.70 -5.78 -5.45
CA THR A 136 -12.97 -6.21 -4.07
C THR A 136 -13.78 -7.51 -4.00
N ASN A 137 -14.32 -7.98 -5.14
CA ASN A 137 -15.04 -9.25 -5.20
C ASN A 137 -14.07 -10.43 -5.29
N TYR A 138 -14.34 -11.49 -4.54
CA TYR A 138 -13.56 -12.72 -4.57
C TYR A 138 -14.41 -13.95 -4.32
N GLU A 139 -13.92 -15.10 -4.77
CA GLU A 139 -14.40 -16.41 -4.36
C GLU A 139 -13.29 -17.09 -3.56
N LEU A 140 -13.63 -17.58 -2.36
CA LEU A 140 -12.67 -18.30 -1.52
C LEU A 140 -12.73 -19.80 -1.83
N ILE A 141 -11.63 -20.34 -2.34
CA ILE A 141 -11.47 -21.77 -2.60
C ILE A 141 -10.50 -22.35 -1.56
N GLU A 142 -11.01 -23.20 -0.68
CA GLU A 142 -10.18 -23.90 0.32
C GLU A 142 -9.53 -25.15 -0.29
N ILE A 143 -8.21 -25.25 -0.15
CA ILE A 143 -7.43 -26.41 -0.60
C ILE A 143 -7.13 -27.27 0.63
N ASN A 144 -7.95 -28.30 0.86
CA ASN A 144 -7.88 -29.14 2.06
C ASN A 144 -6.94 -30.36 1.93
N ASN A 145 -6.26 -30.54 0.79
CA ASN A 145 -5.43 -31.71 0.49
C ASN A 145 -4.05 -31.33 -0.07
N ILE A 146 -3.12 -30.93 0.81
CA ILE A 146 -1.67 -30.95 0.53
C ILE A 146 -1.01 -31.84 1.57
#